data_AF-A0A6G8FZ68-F1
#
_entry.id   AF-A0A6G8FZ68-F1
#
_cell.length_a   1.000
_cell.length_b   1.000
_cell.length_c   1.000
_cell.angle_alpha   90.00
_cell.angle_beta   90.00
_cell.angle_gamma   90.00
#
_symmetry.space_group_name_H-M   'P 1'
#
loop_
_entity.id
_entity.type
_entity.pdbx_description
1 polymer ?
#
loop_
_entity_poly.entity_id
_entity_poly.type
_entity_poly.pdbx_seq_one_letter_code
_entity_poly.pdbx_strand_id
1 'polypeptide(L)'
;MTARTQGMDTDEARQYARGMDSHAQGVSQMFGTLVSRVQGLGWEGSDYKSFRADMETCAPQVHAATASIEENAHVMRRQADAQDAASA
;
A
#
# COMPACT_ATOMS: atom_id res chain seq x y z
N MET A 1 8.23 29.88 7.41
CA MET A 1 7.49 29.42 6.22
C MET A 1 6.22 28.75 6.70
N THR A 2 5.14 29.51 6.86
CA THR A 2 3.82 29.00 7.22
C THR A 2 3.19 28.45 5.94
N ALA A 3 3.36 27.16 5.70
CA ALA A 3 2.71 26.49 4.58
C ALA A 3 1.20 26.53 4.83
N ARG A 4 0.45 27.00 3.83
CA ARG A 4 -1.02 27.04 3.78
C ARG A 4 -1.60 25.67 4.19
N THR A 5 -1.93 25.52 5.45
CA THR A 5 -2.85 24.49 5.98
C THR A 5 -4.31 24.96 5.91
N GLN A 6 -4.58 26.07 5.22
CA GLN A 6 -5.92 26.63 5.08
C GLN A 6 -6.50 26.15 3.75
N GLY A 7 -7.43 25.20 3.81
CA GLY A 7 -8.27 24.81 2.67
C GLY A 7 -8.20 23.36 2.20
N MET A 8 -7.49 22.45 2.90
CA MET A 8 -7.66 21.02 2.63
C MET A 8 -8.95 20.53 3.31
N ASP A 9 -9.75 19.75 2.58
CA ASP A 9 -10.89 19.04 3.15
C ASP A 9 -10.33 17.88 3.99
N THR A 10 -10.37 18.01 5.31
CA THR A 10 -9.77 17.05 6.25
C THR A 10 -10.54 15.73 6.29
N ASP A 11 -11.84 15.75 5.95
CA ASP A 11 -12.65 14.54 5.85
C ASP A 11 -12.37 13.76 4.57
N GLU A 12 -12.25 14.47 3.43
CA GLU A 12 -11.83 13.88 2.16
C GLU A 12 -10.41 13.28 2.27
N ALA A 13 -9.47 14.01 2.89
CA ALA A 13 -8.11 13.53 3.12
C ALA A 13 -8.06 12.25 3.97
N ARG A 14 -8.87 12.16 5.03
CA ARG A 14 -8.99 10.94 5.84
C ARG A 14 -9.62 9.80 5.06
N GLN A 15 -10.62 10.09 4.22
CA GLN A 15 -11.25 9.07 3.38
C GLN A 15 -10.26 8.53 2.34
N TYR A 16 -9.49 9.39 1.70
CA TYR A 16 -8.45 9.00 0.75
C TYR A 16 -7.37 8.16 1.44
N ALA A 17 -6.89 8.58 2.62
CA ALA A 17 -5.93 7.81 3.40
C ALA A 17 -6.44 6.42 3.80
N ARG A 18 -7.73 6.29 4.18
CA ARG A 18 -8.36 4.97 4.42
C ARG A 18 -8.38 4.11 3.15
N GLY A 19 -8.67 4.72 2.01
CA GLY A 19 -8.64 4.04 0.71
C GLY A 19 -7.24 3.54 0.35
N MET A 20 -6.20 4.35 0.60
CA MET A 20 -4.80 3.98 0.37
C MET A 20 -4.40 2.74 1.19
N ASP A 21 -4.69 2.72 2.49
CA ASP A 21 -4.43 1.56 3.34
C ASP A 21 -5.17 0.30 2.85
N SER A 22 -6.44 0.44 2.51
CA SER A 22 -7.25 -0.69 2.03
C SER A 22 -6.70 -1.27 0.73
N HIS A 23 -6.23 -0.43 -0.20
CA HIS A 23 -5.64 -0.89 -1.45
C HIS A 23 -4.28 -1.56 -1.21
N ALA A 24 -3.42 -0.99 -0.34
CA ALA A 24 -2.12 -1.58 -0.01
C ALA A 24 -2.28 -2.99 0.59
N GLN A 25 -3.21 -3.15 1.54
CA GLN A 25 -3.52 -4.44 2.14
C GLN A 25 -4.07 -5.43 1.11
N GLY A 26 -4.97 -4.97 0.23
CA GLY A 26 -5.53 -5.80 -0.84
C GLY A 26 -4.46 -6.34 -1.79
N VAL A 27 -3.54 -5.50 -2.24
CA VAL A 27 -2.42 -5.90 -3.12
C VAL A 27 -1.52 -6.93 -2.44
N SER A 28 -1.15 -6.70 -1.18
CA SER A 28 -0.31 -7.63 -0.41
C SER A 28 -0.99 -9.00 -0.24
N GLN A 29 -2.28 -9.01 0.10
CA GLN A 29 -3.06 -10.25 0.25
C GLN A 29 -3.22 -11.02 -1.06
N MET A 30 -3.48 -10.32 -2.17
CA MET A 30 -3.58 -10.93 -3.49
C MET A 30 -2.26 -11.58 -3.89
N PHE A 31 -1.14 -10.89 -3.68
CA PHE A 31 0.19 -11.43 -3.97
C PHE A 31 0.47 -12.69 -3.13
N GLY A 32 0.23 -12.63 -1.81
CA GLY A 32 0.41 -13.78 -0.93
C GLY A 32 -0.47 -14.97 -1.31
N THR A 33 -1.72 -14.71 -1.69
CA THR A 33 -2.67 -15.75 -2.14
C THR A 33 -2.21 -16.40 -3.44
N LEU A 34 -1.72 -15.62 -4.40
CA LEU A 34 -1.20 -16.14 -5.67
C LEU A 34 -0.02 -17.07 -5.43
N VAL A 35 0.96 -16.62 -4.66
CA VAL A 35 2.18 -17.40 -4.34
C VAL A 35 1.82 -18.70 -3.62
N SER A 36 0.94 -18.62 -2.61
CA SER A 36 0.50 -19.80 -1.86
C SER A 36 -0.25 -20.81 -2.74
N ARG A 37 -1.16 -20.33 -3.62
CA ARG A 37 -1.87 -21.21 -4.55
C ARG A 37 -0.90 -21.94 -5.47
N VAL A 38 0.06 -21.22 -6.04
CA VAL A 38 1.04 -21.82 -6.96
C VAL A 38 1.89 -22.87 -6.25
N GLN A 39 2.35 -22.60 -5.03
CA GLN A 39 3.10 -23.58 -4.24
C GLN A 39 2.30 -24.85 -3.94
N GLY A 40 0.97 -24.75 -3.85
CA GLY A 40 0.08 -25.90 -3.60
C GLY A 40 -0.24 -26.76 -4.83
N LEU A 41 0.10 -26.33 -6.06
CA LEU A 41 -0.30 -27.03 -7.29
C LEU A 41 0.58 -28.25 -7.63
N GLY A 42 1.69 -28.47 -6.94
CA GLY A 42 2.69 -29.46 -7.35
C GLY A 42 3.28 -29.16 -8.74
N TRP A 43 3.30 -27.88 -9.12
CA TRP A 43 3.82 -27.44 -10.41
C TRP A 43 5.35 -27.54 -10.42
N GLU A 44 5.89 -28.23 -11.41
CA GLU A 44 7.32 -28.45 -11.60
C GLU A 44 7.75 -28.12 -13.04
N GLY A 45 9.06 -28.10 -13.29
CA GLY A 45 9.64 -27.88 -14.62
C GLY A 45 10.31 -26.51 -14.77
N SER A 46 10.72 -26.19 -16.01
CA SER A 46 11.39 -24.91 -16.34
C SER A 46 10.51 -23.71 -16.06
N ASP A 47 9.22 -23.80 -16.39
CA ASP A 47 8.31 -22.67 -16.33
C ASP A 47 8.02 -22.29 -14.88
N TYR A 48 7.88 -23.28 -14.00
CA TYR A 48 7.78 -23.05 -12.56
C TYR A 48 9.02 -22.33 -12.01
N LYS A 49 10.22 -22.74 -12.46
CA LYS A 49 11.47 -22.10 -12.02
C LYS A 49 11.53 -20.64 -12.46
N SER A 50 11.15 -20.35 -13.71
CA SER A 50 11.06 -18.97 -14.22
C SER A 50 10.05 -18.15 -13.43
N PHE A 51 8.84 -18.68 -13.24
CA PHE A 51 7.82 -18.02 -12.43
C PHE A 51 8.30 -17.75 -10.99
N ARG A 52 8.96 -18.73 -10.36
CA ARG A 52 9.49 -18.55 -9.00
C ARG A 52 10.54 -17.46 -8.95
N ALA A 53 11.45 -17.40 -9.92
CA ALA A 53 12.46 -16.35 -10.03
C ALA A 53 11.82 -14.96 -10.23
N ASP A 54 10.77 -14.89 -11.07
CA ASP A 54 10.01 -13.65 -11.28
C ASP A 54 9.31 -13.22 -9.99
N MET A 55 8.72 -14.16 -9.23
CA MET A 55 8.08 -13.87 -7.95
C MET A 55 9.07 -13.45 -6.87
N GLU A 56 10.24 -14.07 -6.80
CA GLU A 56 11.33 -13.68 -5.89
C GLU A 56 11.80 -12.24 -6.18
N THR A 57 11.78 -11.84 -7.46
CA THR A 57 12.13 -10.47 -7.88
C THR A 57 10.99 -9.47 -7.63
N CYS A 58 9.74 -9.89 -7.82
CA CYS A 58 8.55 -9.04 -7.69
C CYS A 58 8.16 -8.79 -6.22
N ALA A 59 8.30 -9.80 -5.35
CA ALA A 59 7.92 -9.73 -3.93
C ALA A 59 8.46 -8.48 -3.20
N PRO A 60 9.77 -8.15 -3.25
CA PRO A 60 10.27 -6.95 -2.59
C PRO A 60 9.71 -5.65 -3.16
N GLN A 61 9.40 -5.61 -4.47
CA GLN A 61 8.82 -4.44 -5.12
C GLN A 61 7.38 -4.21 -4.66
N VAL A 62 6.59 -5.29 -4.56
CA VAL A 62 5.22 -5.24 -4.01
C VAL A 62 5.27 -4.75 -2.57
N HIS A 63 6.16 -5.31 -1.75
CA HIS A 63 6.30 -4.90 -0.35
C HIS A 63 6.69 -3.43 -0.20
N ALA A 64 7.67 -2.96 -0.97
CA ALA A 64 8.09 -1.56 -0.97
C ALA A 64 6.97 -0.62 -1.42
N ALA A 65 6.22 -0.98 -2.46
CA ALA A 65 5.09 -0.21 -2.94
C ALA A 65 3.98 -0.12 -1.87
N THR A 66 3.62 -1.23 -1.25
CA THR A 66 2.58 -1.24 -0.19
C THR A 66 3.02 -0.43 1.02
N ALA A 67 4.29 -0.54 1.44
CA ALA A 67 4.82 0.23 2.56
C ALA A 67 4.82 1.74 2.25
N SER A 68 5.17 2.13 1.03
CA SER A 68 5.13 3.53 0.61
C SER A 68 3.70 4.09 0.60
N ILE A 69 2.71 3.31 0.19
CA ILE A 69 1.29 3.72 0.21
C ILE A 69 0.82 3.90 1.65
N GLU A 70 1.14 2.97 2.55
CA GLU A 70 0.79 3.06 3.98
C GLU A 70 1.44 4.28 4.64
N GLU A 71 2.72 4.55 4.37
CA GLU A 71 3.43 5.72 4.89
C GLU A 71 2.76 7.02 4.42
N ASN A 72 2.43 7.13 3.13
CA ASN A 72 1.73 8.30 2.59
C ASN A 72 0.34 8.48 3.21
N ALA A 73 -0.41 7.39 3.43
CA ALA A 73 -1.69 7.43 4.12
C ALA A 73 -1.54 7.95 5.57
N HIS A 74 -0.50 7.52 6.29
CA HIS A 74 -0.19 8.03 7.62
C HIS A 74 0.17 9.51 7.62
N VAL A 75 0.98 9.97 6.66
CA VAL A 75 1.32 11.40 6.52
C VAL A 75 0.07 12.23 6.26
N MET A 76 -0.81 11.78 5.35
CA MET A 76 -2.04 12.48 5.01
C MET A 76 -3.00 12.61 6.21
N ARG A 77 -3.15 11.54 7.00
CA ARG A 77 -3.93 11.60 8.26
C ARG A 77 -3.36 12.62 9.24
N ARG A 78 -2.04 12.61 9.46
CA ARG A 78 -1.38 13.56 10.37
C ARG A 78 -1.56 15.00 9.92
N GLN A 79 -1.51 15.25 8.61
CA GLN A 79 -1.75 16.57 8.05
C GLN A 79 -3.19 17.02 8.27
N ALA A 80 -4.17 16.12 8.10
CA ALA A 80 -5.58 16.42 8.36
C ALA A 80 -5.83 16.76 9.83
N ASP A 81 -5.26 15.98 10.75
CA ASP A 81 -5.39 16.23 12.19
C ASP A 81 -4.72 17.56 12.60
N ALA A 82 -3.55 17.87 12.02
CA ALA A 82 -2.87 19.14 12.26
C ALA A 82 -3.66 20.36 11.73
N GLN A 83 -4.36 20.21 10.60
CA GLN A 83 -5.19 21.26 10.05
C GLN A 83 -6.44 21.51 10.90
N ASP A 84 -7.14 20.46 11.35
CA ASP A 84 -8.30 20.61 12.24
C ASP A 84 -7.89 21.31 13.54
N ALA A 85 -6.75 20.91 14.13
CA ALA A 85 -6.22 21.54 15.33
C ALA A 85 -5.83 23.02 15.14
N ALA A 86 -5.38 23.40 13.94
CA ALA A 86 -5.04 24.79 13.61
C ALA A 86 -6.28 25.64 13.24
N SER A 87 -7.39 25.00 12.88
CA SER A 87 -8.63 25.65 12.45
C SER A 87 -9.68 25.75 13.57
N ALA A 88 -9.45 25.07 14.69
CA ALA A 88 -10.21 25.17 15.94
C ALA A 88 -9.79 26.39 16.77
#